data_AF-A0ABD0ZL84-F1
#
_entry.id   AF-A0ABD0ZL84-F1
#
_cell.length_a   1.000
_cell.length_b   1.000
_cell.length_c   1.000
_cell.angle_alpha   90.00
_cell.angle_beta   90.00
_cell.angle_gamma   90.00
#
_symmetry.space_group_name_H-M   'P 1'
#
loop_
_entity.id
_entity.type
_entity.pdbx_description
1 polymer ?
#
loop_
_entity_poly.entity_id
_entity_poly.type
_entity_poly.pdbx_seq_one_letter_code
_entity_poly.pdbx_strand_id
1 'polypeptide(L)'
;MNHRRFVDSNAFINKSLVEWYILSVSDFYGAAGFKESKKSLEELYPKAFALYKISYDYAIKWNNVKYCGFVWKIAGPVLCRFYEKNPIMCSMSVLKELLG
;
A
#
# COMPACT_ATOMS: atom_id res chain seq x y z
N MET A 1 19.68 13.72 7.69
CA MET A 1 18.37 13.14 7.31
C MET A 1 17.64 14.15 6.45
N ASN A 2 17.43 13.87 5.15
CA ASN A 2 16.81 14.82 4.22
C ASN A 2 15.51 14.24 3.64
N HIS A 3 14.40 14.88 3.96
CA HIS A 3 13.01 14.46 3.74
C HIS A 3 12.42 14.88 2.38
N ARG A 4 13.24 14.95 1.31
CA ARG A 4 12.79 15.43 -0.01
C ARG A 4 13.21 14.48 -1.14
N ARG A 5 12.44 13.41 -1.40
CA ARG A 5 12.38 12.69 -2.70
C ARG A 5 11.06 11.93 -2.91
N PHE A 6 9.96 12.61 -2.67
CA PHE A 6 8.66 12.35 -3.30
C PHE A 6 8.16 13.77 -3.41
N VAL A 7 8.26 14.47 -4.53
CA VAL A 7 7.52 14.30 -5.77
C VAL A 7 8.21 15.24 -6.78
N ASP A 8 8.68 14.76 -7.94
CA ASP A 8 8.56 15.52 -9.20
C ASP A 8 9.04 14.73 -10.44
N SER A 9 8.06 14.45 -11.30
CA SER A 9 8.04 14.73 -12.75
C SER A 9 9.02 14.00 -13.71
N ASN A 10 8.56 12.83 -14.18
CA ASN A 10 8.48 12.43 -15.60
C ASN A 10 9.71 12.40 -16.54
N ALA A 11 10.97 12.58 -16.10
CA ALA A 11 12.11 12.60 -17.04
C ALA A 11 13.33 11.69 -16.72
N PHE A 12 13.41 11.05 -15.54
CA PHE A 12 14.46 10.05 -15.22
C PHE A 12 13.91 8.61 -15.24
N ILE A 13 13.04 8.34 -16.22
CA ILE A 13 12.13 7.20 -16.29
C ILE A 13 12.82 6.02 -17.00
N ASN A 14 13.21 4.98 -16.25
CA ASN A 14 12.74 3.59 -16.45
C ASN A 14 13.60 2.53 -15.76
N LYS A 15 14.87 2.81 -15.43
CA LYS A 15 15.71 1.82 -14.73
C LYS A 15 15.67 1.94 -13.21
N SER A 16 15.88 3.15 -12.68
CA SER A 16 15.98 3.34 -11.22
C SER A 16 14.66 3.16 -10.48
N LEU A 17 13.53 3.55 -11.07
CA LEU A 17 12.21 3.35 -10.44
C LEU A 17 11.82 1.87 -10.38
N VAL A 18 12.19 1.10 -11.40
CA VAL A 18 11.96 -0.35 -11.44
C VAL A 18 12.86 -1.04 -10.43
N GLU A 19 14.14 -0.68 -10.37
CA GLU A 19 15.07 -1.17 -9.34
C GLU A 19 14.57 -0.81 -7.93
N TRP A 20 14.13 0.42 -7.72
CA TRP A 20 13.64 0.88 -6.42
C TRP A 20 12.33 0.19 -6.02
N TYR A 21 11.44 -0.05 -6.97
CA TYR A 21 10.23 -0.85 -6.76
C TYR A 21 10.59 -2.30 -6.41
N ILE A 22 11.47 -2.95 -7.16
CA ILE A 22 11.91 -4.33 -6.91
C ILE A 22 12.55 -4.44 -5.53
N LEU A 23 13.43 -3.52 -5.16
CA LEU A 23 14.05 -3.46 -3.83
C LEU A 23 13.00 -3.30 -2.74
N SER A 24 12.07 -2.35 -2.90
CA SER A 24 11.02 -2.09 -1.91
C SER A 24 10.09 -3.30 -1.73
N VAL A 25 9.73 -3.98 -2.82
CA VAL A 25 8.96 -5.23 -2.80
C VAL A 25 9.75 -6.33 -2.10
N SER A 26 11.02 -6.51 -2.45
CA SER A 26 11.91 -7.50 -1.86
C SER A 26 12.09 -7.30 -0.36
N ASP A 27 12.35 -6.07 0.08
CA ASP A 27 12.53 -5.74 1.50
C ASP A 27 11.25 -5.99 2.29
N PHE A 28 10.11 -5.58 1.73
CA PHE A 28 8.82 -5.75 2.38
C PHE A 28 8.44 -7.23 2.52
N TYR A 29 8.52 -8.00 1.44
CA TYR A 29 8.10 -9.40 1.40
C TYR A 29 9.18 -10.41 1.81
N GLY A 30 10.45 -10.01 1.83
CA GLY A 30 11.58 -10.94 1.89
C GLY A 30 11.64 -11.88 0.67
N ALA A 31 11.07 -11.47 -0.46
CA ALA A 31 10.89 -12.28 -1.66
C ALA A 31 10.58 -11.39 -2.88
N ALA A 32 10.62 -11.95 -4.09
CA ALA A 32 10.31 -11.21 -5.32
C ALA A 32 8.87 -10.64 -5.38
N GLY A 33 7.98 -11.09 -4.49
CA GLY A 33 6.61 -10.62 -4.41
C GLY A 33 5.85 -11.25 -3.25
N PHE A 34 4.56 -10.93 -3.17
CA PHE A 34 3.68 -11.42 -2.12
C PHE A 34 3.47 -12.93 -2.16
N LYS A 35 3.34 -13.52 -3.37
CA LYS A 35 3.05 -14.96 -3.53
C LYS A 35 4.24 -15.83 -3.12
N GLU A 36 5.45 -15.32 -3.30
CA GLU A 36 6.72 -15.97 -3.02
C GLU A 36 7.18 -15.74 -1.57
N SER A 37 6.49 -14.87 -0.83
CA SER A 37 6.82 -14.56 0.56
C SER A 37 6.50 -15.74 1.49
N LYS A 38 7.43 -16.06 2.38
CA LYS A 38 7.21 -16.98 3.50
C LYS A 38 6.64 -16.29 4.74
N LYS A 39 6.52 -14.95 4.72
CA LYS A 39 5.97 -14.17 5.84
C LYS A 39 4.48 -14.41 5.93
N SER A 40 3.98 -14.53 7.16
CA SER A 40 2.56 -14.73 7.38
C SER A 40 1.77 -13.43 7.15
N LEU A 41 0.46 -13.57 6.97
CA LEU A 41 -0.40 -12.40 6.78
C LEU A 41 -0.44 -11.52 8.04
N GLU A 42 -0.35 -12.15 9.22
CA GLU A 42 -0.30 -11.50 10.53
C GLU A 42 0.98 -10.67 10.70
N GLU A 43 2.10 -11.10 10.11
CA GLU A 43 3.34 -10.33 10.13
C GLU A 43 3.30 -9.14 9.14
N LEU A 44 2.72 -9.35 7.96
CA LEU A 44 2.71 -8.37 6.88
C LEU A 44 1.63 -7.29 7.10
N TYR A 45 0.49 -7.63 7.67
CA TYR A 45 -0.66 -6.74 7.78
C TYR A 45 -0.38 -5.45 8.56
N PRO A 46 0.22 -5.47 9.77
CA PRO A 46 0.52 -4.23 10.50
C PRO A 46 1.43 -3.28 9.71
N LYS A 47 2.40 -3.85 8.98
CA LYS A 47 3.33 -3.08 8.13
C LYS A 47 2.62 -2.49 6.91
N ALA A 48 1.81 -3.29 6.22
CA ALA A 48 1.00 -2.84 5.08
C ALA A 48 0.02 -1.72 5.48
N PHE A 49 -0.68 -1.90 6.61
CA PHE A 49 -1.63 -0.94 7.13
C PHE A 49 -0.97 0.38 7.52
N ALA A 50 0.17 0.33 8.21
CA ALA A 50 0.91 1.54 8.57
C ALA A 50 1.38 2.33 7.33
N LEU A 51 1.93 1.65 6.32
CA LEU A 51 2.35 2.29 5.07
C LEU A 51 1.17 2.93 4.35
N TYR A 52 0.07 2.19 4.19
CA TYR A 52 -1.13 2.69 3.53
C TYR A 52 -1.68 3.91 4.27
N LYS A 53 -1.83 3.84 5.59
CA LYS A 53 -2.34 4.95 6.41
C LYS A 53 -1.50 6.22 6.28
N ILE A 54 -0.17 6.11 6.35
CA ILE A 54 0.73 7.26 6.16
C ILE A 54 0.54 7.88 4.76
N SER A 55 0.49 7.05 3.71
CA SER A 55 0.27 7.55 2.35
C SER A 55 -1.11 8.17 2.16
N TYR A 56 -2.11 7.63 2.84
CA TYR A 56 -3.48 8.11 2.78
C TYR A 56 -3.62 9.46 3.47
N ASP A 57 -3.09 9.60 4.69
CA ASP A 57 -3.07 10.87 5.42
C ASP A 57 -2.33 11.95 4.62
N TYR A 58 -1.23 11.57 3.94
CA TYR A 58 -0.53 12.47 3.02
C TYR A 58 -1.38 12.83 1.79
N ALA A 59 -2.05 11.86 1.17
CA ALA A 59 -2.94 12.10 0.03
C ALA A 59 -4.11 13.03 0.40
N ILE A 60 -4.68 12.87 1.60
CA ILE A 60 -5.73 13.74 2.14
C ILE A 60 -5.20 15.16 2.36
N LYS A 61 -4.04 15.29 3.01
CA LYS A 61 -3.41 16.59 3.26
C LYS A 61 -3.20 17.41 1.97
N TRP A 62 -2.91 16.74 0.87
CA TRP A 62 -2.63 17.36 -0.43
C TRP A 62 -3.77 17.22 -1.45
N ASN A 63 -4.92 16.68 -1.03
CA ASN A 63 -6.07 16.39 -1.88
C ASN A 63 -5.70 15.69 -3.21
N ASN A 64 -4.81 14.69 -3.16
CA ASN A 64 -4.31 14.02 -4.36
C ASN A 64 -4.05 12.53 -4.12
N VAL A 65 -4.98 11.71 -4.62
CA VAL A 65 -4.98 10.25 -4.46
C VAL A 65 -3.78 9.56 -5.10
N LYS A 66 -3.08 10.20 -6.04
CA LYS A 66 -1.93 9.61 -6.75
C LYS A 66 -0.79 9.27 -5.79
N TYR A 67 -0.70 9.92 -4.64
CA TYR A 67 0.31 9.63 -3.62
C TYR A 67 0.16 8.24 -2.98
N CYS A 68 -1.03 7.64 -3.03
CA CYS A 68 -1.23 6.27 -2.56
C CYS A 68 -0.73 5.23 -3.58
N GLY A 69 -0.50 5.59 -4.85
CA GLY A 69 -0.32 4.63 -5.94
C GLY A 69 0.90 3.71 -5.78
N PHE A 70 2.04 4.25 -5.33
CA PHE A 70 3.24 3.43 -5.08
C PHE A 70 3.03 2.49 -3.89
N VAL A 71 2.54 3.03 -2.78
CA VAL A 71 2.29 2.24 -1.57
C VAL A 71 1.25 1.15 -1.82
N TRP A 72 0.21 1.44 -2.60
CA TRP A 72 -0.81 0.47 -2.97
C TRP A 72 -0.24 -0.76 -3.70
N LYS A 73 0.78 -0.58 -4.56
CA LYS A 73 1.43 -1.72 -5.26
C LYS A 73 2.14 -2.67 -4.29
N ILE A 74 2.61 -2.16 -3.16
CA ILE A 74 3.32 -2.95 -2.15
C ILE A 74 2.33 -3.48 -1.10
N ALA A 75 1.54 -2.61 -0.48
CA ALA A 75 0.66 -2.96 0.64
C ALA A 75 -0.69 -3.55 0.20
N GLY A 76 -1.17 -3.19 -0.99
CA GLY A 76 -2.51 -3.56 -1.49
C GLY A 76 -2.79 -5.07 -1.47
N PRO A 77 -1.91 -5.93 -2.02
CA PRO A 77 -2.13 -7.38 -2.00
C PRO A 77 -2.33 -7.97 -0.59
N VAL A 78 -1.58 -7.46 0.40
CA VAL A 78 -1.70 -7.88 1.81
C VAL A 78 -3.04 -7.43 2.38
N LEU A 79 -3.41 -6.16 2.17
CA LEU A 79 -4.67 -5.60 2.68
C LEU A 79 -5.88 -6.32 2.08
N CYS A 80 -5.90 -6.53 0.76
CA CYS A 80 -6.97 -7.26 0.09
C CYS A 80 -7.11 -8.68 0.67
N ARG A 81 -5.99 -9.42 0.78
CA ARG A 81 -6.02 -10.78 1.33
C ARG A 81 -6.46 -10.83 2.80
N PHE A 82 -6.13 -9.80 3.56
CA PHE A 82 -6.59 -9.66 4.94
C PHE A 82 -8.10 -9.48 5.03
N TYR A 83 -8.68 -8.56 4.25
CA TYR A 83 -10.12 -8.32 4.26
C TYR A 83 -10.93 -9.45 3.61
N GLU A 84 -10.36 -10.20 2.66
CA GLU A 84 -10.96 -11.45 2.16
C GLU A 84 -11.10 -12.50 3.26
N LYS A 85 -10.09 -12.63 4.13
CA LYS A 85 -10.11 -13.59 5.25
C LYS A 85 -10.86 -13.09 6.48
N ASN A 86 -10.93 -11.78 6.65
CA ASN A 86 -11.59 -11.10 7.76
C ASN A 86 -12.66 -10.16 7.20
N PRO A 87 -13.74 -10.71 6.62
CA PRO A 87 -14.81 -9.89 6.09
C PRO A 87 -15.38 -9.03 7.21
N ILE A 88 -15.47 -7.73 6.96
CA ILE A 88 -16.14 -6.82 7.89
C ILE A 88 -17.62 -7.18 7.85
N MET A 89 -18.12 -7.79 8.92
CA MET A 89 -19.55 -8.03 9.06
C MET A 89 -20.25 -6.69 9.32
N CYS A 90 -20.73 -6.06 8.24
CA CYS A 90 -21.60 -4.89 8.32
C CYS A 90 -23.06 -5.33 8.25
N SER A 91 -23.91 -4.80 9.14
CA SER A 91 -25.36 -4.89 8.95
C SER A 91 -25.75 -4.19 7.65
N MET A 92 -26.73 -4.75 6.92
CA MET A 92 -27.23 -4.09 5.72
C MET A 92 -27.84 -2.72 5.97
N SER A 93 -28.32 -2.43 7.19
CA SER A 93 -28.75 -1.07 7.54
C SER A 93 -27.59 -0.08 7.53
N VAL A 94 -26.47 -0.44 8.17
CA VAL A 94 -25.25 0.37 8.24
C VAL A 94 -24.62 0.56 6.86
N LEU A 95 -24.62 -0.50 6.03
CA LEU A 95 -24.06 -0.40 4.68
C LEU A 95 -24.91 0.53 3.80
N LYS A 96 -26.25 0.51 3.92
CA LYS A 96 -27.13 1.45 3.21
C LYS A 96 -26.87 2.90 3.63
N GLU A 97 -26.71 3.15 4.92
CA GLU A 97 -26.39 4.51 5.43
C GLU A 97 -25.03 5.02 4.93
N LEU A 98 -24.03 4.15 4.80
CA LEU A 98 -22.70 4.54 4.32
C LEU A 98 -22.61 4.75 2.80
N LEU A 99 -23.40 4.00 2.02
CA LEU A 99 -23.35 4.04 0.56
C LEU A 99 -24.33 5.05 -0.07
N GLY A 100 -25.31 5.53 0.71
CA GLY A 100 -26.38 6.42 0.22
C GLY A 100 -27.60 5.65 -0.27
#